data_AF-A0A9W7CYP7-F1
#
_entry.id   AF-A0A9W7CYP7-F1
#
_cell.length_a   1.000
_cell.length_b   1.000
_cell.length_c   1.000
_cell.angle_alpha   90.00
_cell.angle_beta   90.00
_cell.angle_gamma   90.00
#
_symmetry.space_group_name_H-M   'P 1'
#
loop_
_entity.id
_entity.type
_entity.pdbx_description
1 polymer ?
#
loop_
_entity_poly.entity_id
_entity_poly.type
_entity_poly.pdbx_seq_one_letter_code
_entity_poly.pdbx_strand_id
1 'polypeptide(L)'
;MSWNGAATSGRDSDDDGDCDSPRRPSTTRARSGVTSPTRVRFLYEDEDAKARVCCNVQRLLDVVQKDPMAMTTNAQVARKVLKYRRVMGRLDDVNVEDPDFDASAFFGIEWCRVGAPSR
;
A
#
# COMPACT_ATOMS: atom_id res chain seq x y z
N MET A 1 18.25 4.33 -37.66
CA MET A 1 17.87 5.24 -38.77
C MET A 1 17.08 6.38 -38.15
N SER A 2 17.62 7.59 -38.28
CA SER A 2 17.19 8.82 -37.60
C SER A 2 16.29 9.62 -38.53
N TRP A 3 15.12 10.06 -38.09
CA TRP A 3 14.26 10.97 -38.85
C TRP A 3 14.19 12.32 -38.11
N ASN A 4 14.90 13.30 -38.64
CA ASN A 4 14.80 14.70 -38.26
C ASN A 4 13.90 15.39 -39.30
N GLY A 5 12.72 15.86 -38.88
CA GLY A 5 11.83 16.70 -39.69
C GLY A 5 11.96 18.15 -39.25
N ALA A 6 12.35 19.01 -40.19
CA ALA A 6 12.70 20.41 -39.98
C ALA A 6 11.49 21.33 -39.72
N ALA A 7 11.82 22.48 -39.12
CA ALA A 7 10.95 23.54 -38.63
C ALA A 7 10.11 24.27 -39.70
N THR A 8 8.96 24.79 -39.28
CA THR A 8 8.40 26.04 -39.81
C THR A 8 8.09 26.99 -38.64
N SER A 9 8.76 28.14 -38.65
CA SER A 9 8.41 29.32 -37.87
C SER A 9 7.27 30.05 -38.56
N GLY A 10 6.17 30.30 -37.85
CA GLY A 10 5.06 31.15 -38.28
C GLY A 10 4.51 31.91 -37.08
N ARG A 11 4.54 33.24 -37.18
CA ARG A 11 4.17 34.25 -36.20
C ARG A 11 2.68 34.27 -35.85
N ASP A 12 2.42 34.72 -34.62
CA ASP A 12 1.36 35.61 -34.15
C ASP A 12 -0.05 35.45 -34.73
N SER A 13 -0.92 34.81 -33.94
CA SER A 13 -2.36 35.11 -33.93
C SER A 13 -2.85 35.02 -32.48
N ASP A 14 -3.09 36.17 -31.88
CA ASP A 14 -3.90 36.34 -30.68
C ASP A 14 -5.31 35.81 -30.96
N ASP A 15 -5.72 34.75 -30.27
CA ASP A 15 -7.10 34.26 -30.27
C ASP A 15 -7.51 34.11 -28.79
N ASP A 16 -8.20 35.14 -28.30
CA ASP A 16 -8.89 35.20 -27.01
C ASP A 16 -10.03 34.19 -27.00
N GLY A 17 -9.68 32.91 -26.84
CA GLY A 17 -10.61 31.82 -26.61
C GLY A 17 -10.84 31.63 -25.12
N ASP A 18 -11.89 32.26 -24.59
CA ASP A 18 -12.50 32.02 -23.29
C ASP A 18 -12.81 30.51 -23.12
N CYS A 19 -11.82 29.77 -22.61
CA CYS A 19 -11.96 28.38 -22.23
C CYS A 19 -12.32 28.34 -20.76
N ASP A 20 -13.59 28.57 -20.44
CA ASP A 20 -14.22 28.26 -19.15
C ASP A 20 -14.02 26.77 -18.83
N SER A 21 -12.84 26.46 -18.31
CA SER A 21 -12.48 25.15 -17.83
C SER A 21 -13.08 25.03 -16.44
N PRO A 22 -13.98 24.07 -16.18
CA PRO A 22 -14.55 23.91 -14.85
C PRO A 22 -13.42 23.69 -13.86
N ARG A 23 -13.21 24.68 -12.99
CA ARG A 23 -12.26 24.61 -11.88
C ARG A 23 -12.55 23.33 -11.13
N ARG A 24 -11.68 22.33 -11.30
CA ARG A 24 -11.73 21.11 -10.51
C ARG A 24 -11.77 21.55 -9.05
N PRO A 25 -12.79 21.17 -8.26
CA PRO A 25 -12.78 21.48 -6.85
C PRO A 25 -11.48 20.92 -6.29
N SER A 26 -10.62 21.84 -5.86
CA SER A 26 -9.40 21.51 -5.14
C SER A 26 -9.86 20.98 -3.80
N THR A 27 -10.23 19.70 -3.78
CA THR A 27 -10.44 19.00 -2.53
C THR A 27 -9.04 18.92 -1.92
N THR A 28 -8.71 19.91 -1.11
CA THR A 28 -7.69 19.81 -0.08
C THR A 28 -8.15 18.66 0.78
N ARG A 29 -7.81 17.45 0.36
CA ARG A 29 -8.04 16.24 1.13
C ARG A 29 -7.14 16.42 2.33
N ALA A 30 -7.71 16.98 3.39
CA ALA A 30 -7.14 16.90 4.72
C ALA A 30 -6.65 15.47 4.85
N ARG A 31 -5.33 15.29 4.93
CA ARG A 31 -4.74 14.00 5.28
C ARG A 31 -5.15 13.80 6.72
N SER A 32 -6.35 13.26 6.91
CA SER A 32 -6.83 12.84 8.20
C SER A 32 -5.78 11.88 8.73
N GLY A 33 -5.10 12.32 9.79
CA GLY A 33 -4.10 11.55 10.47
C GLY A 33 -4.68 10.21 10.89
N VAL A 34 -3.87 9.17 10.74
CA VAL A 34 -4.17 7.79 11.12
C VAL A 34 -5.41 7.23 10.43
N THR A 35 -5.27 6.86 9.15
CA THR A 35 -6.22 5.92 8.55
C THR A 35 -5.93 4.54 9.14
N SER A 36 -6.73 4.11 10.11
CA SER A 36 -6.73 2.71 10.57
C SER A 36 -6.82 1.79 9.35
N PRO A 37 -6.04 0.69 9.30
CA PRO A 37 -6.06 -0.22 8.16
C PRO A 37 -7.49 -0.71 7.89
N THR A 38 -7.86 -0.80 6.61
CA THR A 38 -9.12 -1.45 6.23
C THR A 38 -9.15 -2.87 6.79
N ARG A 39 -10.12 -3.14 7.66
CA ARG A 39 -10.26 -4.44 8.31
C ARG A 39 -10.78 -5.48 7.32
N VAL A 40 -10.19 -6.67 7.33
CA VAL A 40 -10.60 -7.80 6.47
C VAL A 40 -10.67 -9.06 7.32
N ARG A 41 -11.72 -9.86 7.09
CA ARG A 41 -11.93 -11.12 7.80
C ARG A 41 -11.45 -12.29 6.96
N PHE A 42 -10.60 -13.14 7.53
CA PHE A 42 -10.11 -14.35 6.89
C PHE A 42 -10.79 -15.55 7.55
N LEU A 43 -11.53 -16.31 6.75
CA LEU A 43 -12.14 -17.55 7.19
C LEU A 43 -11.12 -18.69 7.05
N TYR A 44 -11.00 -19.51 8.07
CA TYR A 44 -10.06 -20.63 8.06
C TYR A 44 -10.62 -21.87 8.78
N GLU A 45 -10.23 -23.05 8.30
CA GLU A 45 -10.59 -24.35 8.90
C GLU A 45 -9.37 -25.01 9.58
N ASP A 46 -8.22 -24.91 8.93
CA ASP A 46 -6.94 -25.49 9.36
C ASP A 46 -6.09 -24.46 10.15
N GLU A 47 -5.78 -24.77 11.41
CA GLU A 47 -4.91 -23.94 12.25
C GLU A 47 -3.46 -23.91 11.73
N ASP A 48 -2.97 -25.01 11.14
CA ASP A 48 -1.62 -25.07 10.60
C ASP A 48 -1.49 -24.16 9.37
N ALA A 49 -2.52 -24.11 8.52
CA ALA A 49 -2.57 -23.17 7.40
C ALA A 49 -2.53 -21.72 7.87
N LYS A 50 -3.35 -21.36 8.88
CA LYS A 50 -3.31 -20.03 9.49
C LYS A 50 -1.92 -19.72 10.06
N ALA A 51 -1.31 -20.64 10.80
CA ALA A 51 0.02 -20.46 11.37
C ALA A 51 1.07 -20.23 10.27
N ARG A 52 1.06 -20.99 9.17
CA ARG A 52 1.97 -20.78 8.03
C ARG A 52 1.81 -19.39 7.42
N VAL A 53 0.57 -18.92 7.25
CA VAL A 53 0.33 -17.56 6.73
C VAL A 53 0.91 -16.51 7.68
N CYS A 54 0.62 -16.60 8.98
CA CYS A 54 1.16 -15.67 9.97
C CYS A 54 2.70 -15.64 9.94
N CYS A 55 3.35 -16.80 9.94
CA CYS A 55 4.81 -16.91 9.86
C CYS A 55 5.37 -16.29 8.57
N ASN A 56 4.72 -16.49 7.43
CA ASN A 56 5.15 -15.92 6.16
C ASN A 56 5.03 -14.39 6.15
N VAL A 57 3.95 -13.85 6.71
CA VAL A 57 3.76 -12.41 6.83
C VAL A 57 4.83 -11.80 7.74
N GLN A 58 5.12 -12.42 8.88
CA GLN A 58 6.16 -11.94 9.79
C GLN A 58 7.53 -11.93 9.12
N ARG A 59 7.91 -12.99 8.38
CA ARG A 59 9.16 -13.02 7.60
C ARG A 59 9.23 -11.93 6.54
N LEU A 60 8.12 -11.61 5.87
CA LEU A 60 8.08 -10.54 4.88
C LEU A 60 8.28 -9.15 5.50
N LEU A 61 7.72 -8.93 6.70
CA LEU A 61 7.94 -7.70 7.46
C LEU A 61 9.39 -7.58 7.93
N ASP A 62 9.95 -8.68 8.44
CA ASP A 62 11.33 -8.77 8.90
C ASP A 62 12.33 -8.39 7.80
N VAL A 63 12.13 -8.89 6.56
CA VAL A 63 12.97 -8.52 5.41
C VAL A 63 12.96 -7.02 5.15
N VAL A 64 11.81 -6.36 5.23
CA VAL A 64 11.70 -4.92 4.96
C VAL A 64 12.28 -4.09 6.10
N GLN A 65 12.16 -4.55 7.35
CA GLN A 65 12.72 -3.83 8.50
C GLN A 65 14.24 -3.96 8.58
N LYS A 66 14.80 -5.17 8.33
CA LYS A 66 16.25 -5.42 8.36
C LYS A 66 17.00 -4.80 7.19
N ASP A 67 16.42 -4.87 5.98
CA ASP A 67 16.99 -4.25 4.80
C ASP A 67 15.91 -3.49 4.01
N PRO A 68 15.65 -2.23 4.37
CA PRO A 68 14.66 -1.39 3.69
C PRO A 68 14.90 -1.23 2.19
N MET A 69 16.17 -1.35 1.76
CA MET A 69 16.62 -1.16 0.37
C MET A 69 16.73 -2.47 -0.41
N ALA A 70 16.44 -3.62 0.20
CA ALA A 70 16.48 -4.93 -0.44
C ALA A 70 15.68 -4.93 -1.76
N MET A 71 16.29 -5.39 -2.85
CA MET A 71 15.64 -5.46 -4.17
C MET A 71 15.11 -6.85 -4.52
N THR A 72 15.07 -7.77 -3.56
CA THR A 72 14.49 -9.10 -3.76
C THR A 72 12.99 -9.00 -4.06
N THR A 73 12.44 -9.97 -4.79
CA THR A 73 11.00 -10.06 -5.08
C THR A 73 10.16 -9.99 -3.81
N ASN A 74 10.58 -10.68 -2.75
CA ASN A 74 9.88 -10.70 -1.46
C ASN A 74 9.86 -9.31 -0.81
N ALA A 75 11.00 -8.59 -0.79
CA ALA A 75 11.06 -7.23 -0.27
C ALA A 75 10.18 -6.26 -1.07
N GLN A 76 10.15 -6.40 -2.40
CA GLN A 76 9.29 -5.60 -3.26
C GLN A 76 7.80 -5.89 -3.01
N VAL A 77 7.41 -7.15 -2.88
CA VAL A 77 6.04 -7.56 -2.56
C VAL A 77 5.63 -7.03 -1.18
N ALA A 78 6.48 -7.19 -0.17
CA ALA A 78 6.21 -6.69 1.17
C ALA A 78 6.01 -5.17 1.19
N ARG A 79 6.91 -4.39 0.57
CA ARG A 79 6.74 -2.94 0.42
C ARG A 79 5.47 -2.57 -0.33
N LYS A 80 5.10 -3.33 -1.36
CA LYS A 80 3.83 -3.12 -2.09
C LYS A 80 2.65 -3.30 -1.14
N VAL A 81 2.59 -4.41 -0.41
CA VAL A 81 1.50 -4.69 0.54
C VAL A 81 1.39 -3.59 1.60
N LEU A 82 2.51 -3.19 2.21
CA LEU A 82 2.58 -2.11 3.21
C LEU A 82 2.04 -0.77 2.67
N LYS A 83 2.40 -0.42 1.43
CA LYS A 83 1.91 0.80 0.75
C LYS A 83 0.41 0.72 0.46
N TYR A 84 -0.08 -0.40 -0.09
CA TYR A 84 -1.51 -0.57 -0.41
C TYR A 84 -2.38 -0.53 0.85
N ARG A 85 -1.91 -1.12 1.95
CA ARG A 85 -2.58 -1.10 3.26
C ARG A 85 -2.40 0.22 4.02
N ARG A 86 -1.59 1.14 3.50
CA ARG A 86 -1.25 2.45 4.13
C ARG A 86 -0.63 2.31 5.52
N VAL A 87 0.14 1.24 5.74
CA VAL A 87 0.82 0.96 7.01
C VAL A 87 2.34 1.09 6.92
N MET A 88 2.89 1.40 5.74
CA MET A 88 4.33 1.57 5.55
C MET A 88 4.96 2.53 6.58
N GLY A 89 4.36 3.69 6.82
CA GLY A 89 4.91 4.67 7.78
C GLY A 89 4.72 4.29 9.25
N ARG A 90 3.98 3.21 9.56
CA ARG A 90 3.84 2.67 10.92
C ARG A 90 4.86 1.57 11.20
N LEU A 91 5.53 1.05 10.16
CA LEU A 91 6.45 -0.06 10.30
C LEU A 91 7.70 0.35 11.08
N ASP A 92 8.13 1.60 10.93
CA ASP A 92 9.30 2.15 11.64
C ASP A 92 9.05 2.30 13.16
N ASP A 93 7.78 2.34 13.58
CA ASP A 93 7.35 2.52 14.98
C ASP A 93 7.07 1.20 15.71
N VAL A 94 7.19 0.04 15.04
CA VAL A 94 6.88 -1.28 15.61
C VAL A 94 8.08 -2.21 15.57
N ASN A 95 8.26 -2.99 16.63
CA ASN A 95 9.25 -4.05 16.66
C ASN A 95 8.63 -5.36 16.13
N VAL A 96 8.99 -5.78 14.92
CA VAL A 96 8.45 -7.01 14.30
C VAL A 96 9.04 -8.27 14.95
N GLU A 97 10.17 -8.15 15.65
CA GLU A 97 10.81 -9.25 16.37
C GLU A 97 10.21 -9.49 17.76
N ASP A 98 9.30 -8.62 18.22
CA ASP A 98 8.59 -8.81 19.48
C ASP A 98 7.69 -10.08 19.38
N PRO A 99 7.82 -11.07 20.30
CA PRO A 99 6.98 -12.26 20.30
C PRO A 99 5.48 -11.95 20.46
N ASP A 100 5.13 -10.81 21.05
CA ASP A 100 3.75 -10.37 21.23
C ASP A 100 3.22 -9.53 20.04
N PHE A 101 4.05 -9.26 19.03
CA PHE A 101 3.63 -8.54 17.84
C PHE A 101 2.69 -9.36 16.96
N ASP A 102 1.42 -8.95 16.90
CA ASP A 102 0.45 -9.53 15.99
C ASP A 102 0.51 -8.88 14.59
N ALA A 103 1.26 -9.54 13.70
CA ALA A 103 1.37 -9.14 12.30
C ALA A 103 0.02 -9.11 11.56
N SER A 104 -0.94 -9.95 11.93
CA SER A 104 -2.27 -9.96 11.31
C SER A 104 -3.04 -8.72 11.71
N ALA A 105 -3.06 -8.40 13.01
CA ALA A 105 -3.69 -7.19 13.52
C ALA A 105 -3.04 -5.91 12.96
N PHE A 106 -1.72 -5.90 12.76
CA PHE A 106 -1.02 -4.78 12.12
C PHE A 106 -1.58 -4.45 10.73
N PHE A 107 -1.93 -5.48 9.95
CA PHE A 107 -2.58 -5.37 8.64
C PHE A 107 -4.10 -5.23 8.68
N GLY A 108 -4.71 -5.25 9.88
CA GLY A 108 -6.16 -5.22 10.07
C GLY A 108 -6.85 -6.54 9.67
N ILE A 109 -6.14 -7.66 9.73
CA ILE A 109 -6.70 -8.99 9.44
C ILE A 109 -7.29 -9.56 10.72
N GLU A 110 -8.55 -9.97 10.63
CA GLU A 110 -9.25 -10.70 11.69
C GLU A 110 -9.44 -12.15 11.24
N TRP A 111 -8.96 -13.10 12.04
CA TRP A 111 -9.11 -14.53 11.76
C TRP A 111 -10.40 -15.07 12.36
N CYS A 112 -11.22 -15.70 11.52
CA CYS A 112 -12.48 -16.30 11.90
C CYS A 112 -12.46 -17.79 11.57
N ARG A 113 -12.53 -18.65 12.60
CA ARG A 113 -12.61 -20.09 12.37
C ARG A 113 -13.98 -20.45 11.79
N VAL A 114 -14.00 -21.21 10.70
CA VAL A 114 -15.24 -21.70 10.10
C VAL A 114 -15.97 -22.59 11.10
N GLY A 115 -17.27 -22.36 11.28
CA GLY A 115 -18.10 -23.11 12.23
C GLY A 115 -17.94 -22.68 13.70
N ALA A 116 -17.05 -21.74 14.03
CA ALA A 116 -17.08 -21.11 15.34
C ALA A 116 -18.33 -20.19 15.43
N PRO A 117 -19.06 -20.20 16.55
CA PRO A 117 -20.19 -19.29 16.72
C PRO A 117 -19.70 -17.85 16.60
N SER A 118 -20.36 -17.03 15.76
CA SER A 118 -20.09 -15.59 15.70
C SER A 118 -20.42 -15.00 17.07
N ARG A 119 -19.41 -14.43 17.74
CA ARG A 119 -19.62 -13.61 18.94
C ARG A 119 -20.27 -12.28 18.59
#